data_AF-A0A916CVP5-F1
#
_entry.id   AF-A0A916CVP5-F1
#
_cell.length_a   1.000
_cell.length_b   1.000
_cell.length_c   1.000
_cell.angle_alpha   90.00
_cell.angle_beta   90.00
_cell.angle_gamma   90.00
#
_symmetry.space_group_name_H-M   'P 1'
#
loop_
_entity.id
_entity.type
_entity.pdbx_description
1 polymer ?
#
loop_
_entity_poly.entity_id
_entity_poly.type
_entity_poly.pdbx_seq_one_letter_code
_entity_poly.pdbx_strand_id
1 'polypeptide(L)'
;MRTFYTGSDIEDMAASGIRQLEVGPGVVLTDAARQQAEELGIVLVVPGATPANKTGMPIAAAKSGTLPGKPRGCQHGPLSAVANRDQSTTSGGPVVDQLVEAVSALKKRGD
;
A
#
# COMPACT_ATOMS: atom_id res chain seq x y z
N MET A 1 11.74 -28.56 -25.36
CA MET A 1 10.54 -27.81 -25.77
C MET A 1 10.39 -26.61 -24.85
N ARG A 2 9.87 -25.48 -25.34
CA ARG A 2 9.73 -24.21 -24.60
C ARG A 2 8.24 -23.88 -24.51
N THR A 3 7.74 -23.52 -23.34
CA THR A 3 6.35 -23.11 -23.11
C THR A 3 6.28 -21.59 -23.04
N PHE A 4 5.33 -21.00 -23.76
CA PHE A 4 5.11 -19.57 -23.78
C PHE A 4 3.77 -19.28 -23.09
N TYR A 5 3.78 -18.39 -22.10
CA TYR A 5 2.57 -17.91 -21.45
C TYR A 5 2.29 -16.47 -21.86
N THR A 6 1.03 -16.22 -22.24
CA THR A 6 0.50 -14.90 -22.57
C THR A 6 -0.33 -14.34 -21.41
N GLY A 7 -0.78 -13.08 -21.52
CA GLY A 7 -1.64 -12.46 -20.52
C GLY A 7 -2.92 -13.26 -20.27
N SER A 8 -3.55 -13.74 -21.35
CA SER A 8 -4.77 -14.55 -21.26
C SER A 8 -4.56 -15.87 -20.53
N ASP A 9 -3.40 -16.52 -20.70
CA ASP A 9 -3.09 -17.75 -19.96
C ASP A 9 -2.98 -17.49 -18.45
N ILE A 10 -2.39 -16.34 -18.07
CA ILE A 10 -2.23 -15.94 -16.66
C ILE A 10 -3.57 -15.58 -16.03
N GLU A 11 -4.43 -14.90 -16.78
CA GLU A 11 -5.80 -14.59 -16.37
C GLU A 11 -6.62 -15.87 -16.14
N ASP A 12 -6.56 -16.83 -17.06
CA ASP A 12 -7.25 -18.11 -16.94
C ASP A 12 -6.75 -18.94 -15.74
N MET A 13 -5.43 -18.94 -15.50
CA MET A 13 -4.84 -19.55 -14.31
C MET A 13 -5.36 -18.89 -13.02
N ALA A 14 -5.44 -17.56 -12.98
CA ALA A 14 -5.97 -16.85 -11.82
C ALA A 14 -7.47 -17.13 -11.61
N ALA A 15 -8.25 -17.21 -12.69
CA ALA A 15 -9.67 -17.55 -12.68
C ALA A 15 -9.90 -18.98 -12.16
N SER A 16 -9.00 -19.89 -12.50
CA SER A 16 -8.96 -21.26 -11.99
C SER A 16 -8.50 -21.35 -10.53
N GLY A 17 -8.08 -20.23 -9.92
CA GLY A 17 -7.60 -20.16 -8.54
C GLY A 17 -6.11 -20.46 -8.35
N ILE A 18 -5.35 -20.62 -9.43
CA ILE A 18 -3.91 -20.84 -9.39
C ILE A 18 -3.23 -19.50 -9.11
N ARG A 19 -2.51 -19.40 -7.99
CA ARG A 19 -1.80 -18.19 -7.54
C ARG A 19 -0.28 -18.33 -7.57
N GLN A 20 0.24 -19.43 -8.08
CA GLN A 20 1.68 -19.68 -8.14
C GLN A 20 2.04 -20.31 -9.49
N LEU A 21 3.06 -19.75 -10.14
CA LEU A 21 3.58 -20.24 -11.42
C LEU A 21 5.09 -20.42 -11.34
N GLU A 22 5.58 -21.62 -11.60
CA GLU A 22 7.01 -21.90 -11.67
C GLU A 22 7.56 -21.50 -13.05
N VAL A 23 8.45 -20.51 -13.06
CA VAL A 23 9.07 -19.99 -14.28
C VAL A 23 10.47 -20.58 -14.41
N GLY A 24 10.53 -21.77 -15.02
CA GLY A 24 11.78 -22.47 -15.30
C GLY A 24 12.49 -22.02 -16.59
N PRO A 25 13.67 -22.58 -16.92
CA PRO A 25 14.46 -22.21 -18.10
C PRO A 25 13.77 -22.53 -19.46
N GLY A 26 12.74 -23.36 -19.42
CA GLY A 26 11.88 -23.68 -20.57
C GLY A 26 10.60 -22.85 -20.63
N VAL A 27 10.37 -21.92 -19.71
CA VAL A 27 9.15 -21.11 -19.64
C VAL A 27 9.47 -19.67 -19.98
N VAL A 28 8.72 -19.09 -20.91
CA VAL A 28 8.87 -17.70 -21.34
C VAL A 28 7.55 -16.99 -21.16
N LEU A 29 7.56 -15.88 -20.43
CA LEU A 29 6.40 -15.00 -20.26
C LEU A 29 6.57 -13.79 -21.15
N THR A 30 5.47 -13.40 -21.81
CA THR A 30 5.40 -12.09 -22.45
C THR A 30 5.33 -10.98 -21.40
N ASP A 31 5.56 -9.74 -21.83
CA ASP A 31 5.47 -8.58 -20.94
C ASP A 31 4.06 -8.45 -20.32
N ALA A 32 3.03 -8.61 -21.14
CA ALA A 32 1.63 -8.65 -20.70
C ALA A 32 1.35 -9.75 -19.67
N ALA A 33 1.94 -10.94 -19.85
CA ALA A 33 1.79 -12.05 -18.91
C ALA A 33 2.39 -11.72 -17.53
N ARG A 34 3.54 -11.03 -17.50
CA ARG A 34 4.18 -10.60 -16.26
C ARG A 34 3.35 -9.54 -15.54
N GLN A 35 2.85 -8.55 -16.27
CA GLN A 35 2.02 -7.50 -15.69
C GLN A 35 0.73 -8.09 -15.10
N GLN A 36 0.04 -8.96 -15.84
CA GLN A 36 -1.17 -9.62 -15.35
C GLN A 36 -0.90 -10.49 -14.12
N ALA A 37 0.24 -11.18 -14.08
CA ALA A 37 0.60 -11.98 -12.91
C ALA A 37 0.79 -11.10 -11.67
N GLU A 38 1.38 -9.91 -11.81
CA GLU A 38 1.53 -8.95 -10.71
C GLU A 38 0.18 -8.35 -10.28
N GLU A 39 -0.69 -7.98 -11.22
CA GLU A 39 -2.03 -7.43 -10.95
C GLU A 39 -2.94 -8.43 -10.26
N LEU A 40 -2.87 -9.70 -10.68
CA LEU A 40 -3.67 -10.81 -10.14
C LEU A 40 -3.01 -11.45 -8.91
N GLY A 41 -1.83 -11.01 -8.51
CA GLY A 41 -1.10 -11.55 -7.35
C GLY A 41 -0.65 -13.00 -7.53
N ILE A 42 -0.39 -13.44 -8.76
CA ILE A 42 0.27 -14.71 -9.04
C ILE A 42 1.76 -14.57 -8.71
N VAL A 43 2.27 -15.48 -7.88
CA VAL A 43 3.68 -15.53 -7.49
C VAL A 43 4.47 -16.30 -8.56
N LEU A 44 5.37 -15.60 -9.25
CA LEU A 44 6.30 -16.21 -10.20
C LEU A 44 7.52 -16.75 -9.44
N VAL A 45 7.64 -18.08 -9.34
CA VAL A 45 8.74 -18.73 -8.64
C VAL A 45 9.77 -19.19 -9.67
N VAL A 46 10.97 -18.62 -9.62
CA VAL A 46 12.07 -19.02 -10.50
C VAL A 46 12.98 -19.98 -9.72
N PRO A 47 13.08 -21.26 -10.11
CA PRO A 47 13.93 -22.21 -9.41
C PRO A 47 15.40 -21.76 -9.51
N GLY A 48 15.99 -21.41 -8.37
CA GLY A 48 17.38 -20.96 -8.26
C GLY A 48 17.60 -19.45 -8.25
N ALA A 49 16.56 -18.63 -8.46
CA ALA A 49 16.63 -17.21 -8.14
C ALA A 49 16.08 -17.01 -6.73
N THR A 50 16.93 -16.59 -5.79
CA THR A 50 16.47 -16.02 -4.52
C THR A 50 15.43 -14.94 -4.84
N PRO A 51 14.22 -14.99 -4.25
CA PRO A 51 13.20 -14.00 -4.50
C PRO A 51 13.78 -12.64 -4.10
N ALA A 52 14.10 -11.82 -5.09
CA ALA A 52 14.40 -10.42 -4.87
C ALA A 52 13.11 -9.81 -4.37
N ASN A 53 12.96 -9.81 -3.04
CA ASN A 53 11.94 -9.12 -2.29
C ASN A 53 11.75 -7.74 -2.93
N LYS A 54 10.65 -7.55 -3.66
CA LYS A 54 10.25 -6.23 -4.14
C LYS A 54 9.78 -5.40 -2.94
N THR A 55 10.72 -5.02 -2.08
CA THR A 55 10.65 -3.82 -1.25
C THR A 55 11.63 -2.81 -1.83
N GLY A 56 11.42 -2.48 -3.11
CA GLY A 56 12.08 -1.37 -3.77
C GLY A 56 11.25 -0.11 -3.61
N MET A 57 11.03 0.34 -2.36
CA MET A 57 10.81 1.77 -2.18
C MET A 57 12.12 2.47 -2.55
N PRO A 58 12.12 3.51 -3.40
CA PRO A 58 13.33 4.30 -3.60
C PRO A 58 13.67 4.95 -2.27
N ILE A 59 14.66 4.40 -1.57
CA ILE A 59 15.23 5.07 -0.41
C ILE A 59 15.92 6.31 -0.98
N ALA A 60 15.30 7.45 -0.75
CA ALA A 60 15.85 8.75 -1.10
C ALA A 60 17.30 8.83 -0.65
N ALA A 61 18.16 9.34 -1.53
CA ALA A 61 19.57 9.59 -1.29
C ALA A 61 19.77 10.24 0.09
N ALA A 62 20.26 9.47 1.04
CA ALA A 62 20.69 9.96 2.34
C ALA A 62 21.97 10.78 2.13
N LYS A 63 21.80 12.08 1.86
CA LYS A 63 22.86 13.05 2.08
C LYS A 63 23.18 13.03 3.56
N SER A 64 24.37 12.51 3.89
CA SER A 64 24.99 12.61 5.20
C SER A 64 25.09 14.08 5.60
N GLY A 65 24.13 14.53 6.40
CA GLY A 65 24.13 15.84 7.05
C GLY A 65 24.38 15.67 8.53
N THR A 66 25.64 15.82 8.91
CA THR A 66 26.14 15.96 10.28
C THR A 66 25.26 16.88 11.13
N LEU A 67 24.74 16.39 12.26
CA LEU A 67 24.33 17.25 13.38
C LEU A 67 24.80 16.64 14.72
N PRO A 68 25.64 17.35 15.48
CA PRO A 68 26.16 16.89 16.76
C PRO A 68 25.18 17.13 17.91
N GLY A 69 25.18 16.22 18.88
CA GLY A 69 24.93 16.51 20.29
C GLY A 69 23.47 16.72 20.73
N LYS A 70 22.88 15.69 21.33
CA LYS A 70 22.09 15.89 22.56
C LYS A 70 23.07 15.73 23.72
N PRO A 71 22.98 16.48 24.83
CA PRO A 71 21.92 16.13 25.78
C PRO A 71 21.42 17.25 26.75
N ARG A 72 20.32 16.89 27.41
CA ARG A 72 19.80 17.36 28.71
C ARG A 72 19.18 18.75 28.80
N GLY A 73 17.89 18.76 29.11
CA GLY A 73 17.20 19.89 29.71
C GLY A 73 15.74 19.54 29.99
N CYS A 74 15.45 18.99 31.17
CA CYS A 74 14.12 19.05 31.73
C CYS A 74 13.80 20.53 32.00
N GLN A 75 13.01 21.17 31.15
CA GLN A 75 12.35 22.43 31.49
C GLN A 75 10.85 22.20 31.50
N HIS A 76 10.39 21.72 32.65
CA HIS A 76 9.02 21.90 33.08
C HIS A 76 8.86 23.39 33.41
N GLY A 77 8.23 24.14 32.50
CA GLY A 77 7.75 25.50 32.78
C GLY A 77 6.40 25.44 33.50
N PRO A 78 6.13 26.36 34.46
CA PRO A 78 5.01 26.24 35.38
C PRO A 78 3.66 26.51 34.72
N LEU A 79 2.64 25.80 35.22
CA LEU A 79 1.22 25.96 34.91
C LEU A 79 0.74 27.39 35.21
N SER A 80 0.19 28.05 34.20
CA SER A 80 -0.79 29.16 34.30
C SER A 80 -1.61 29.15 33.01
N ALA A 81 -2.75 28.45 32.96
CA ALA A 81 -4.06 29.01 33.27
C ALA A 81 -4.34 30.31 32.50
N VAL A 82 -5.20 30.25 31.48
CA VAL A 82 -6.51 30.92 31.45
C VAL A 82 -7.12 30.84 30.04
N ALA A 83 -8.28 30.19 30.02
CA ALA A 83 -9.47 30.45 29.22
C ALA A 83 -9.51 30.18 27.69
N ASN A 84 -10.57 29.43 27.39
CA ASN A 84 -11.48 29.62 26.28
C ASN A 84 -11.13 28.90 24.97
N ARG A 85 -11.61 27.66 24.84
CA ARG A 85 -12.84 27.45 24.06
C ARG A 85 -13.35 26.03 24.24
N ASP A 86 -14.64 25.99 24.52
CA ASP A 86 -15.55 24.91 24.20
C ASP A 86 -15.12 24.13 22.95
N GLN A 87 -14.75 22.86 23.15
CA GLN A 87 -14.89 21.82 22.15
C GLN A 87 -14.88 20.48 22.86
N SER A 88 -16.05 20.18 23.42
CA SER A 88 -16.55 18.82 23.43
C SER A 88 -16.55 18.34 21.97
N THR A 89 -15.72 17.34 21.64
CA THR A 89 -15.99 16.32 20.62
C THR A 89 -14.79 15.39 20.56
N THR A 90 -14.99 14.26 21.20
CA THR A 90 -14.48 12.93 20.85
C THR A 90 -13.88 12.90 19.44
N SER A 91 -12.55 12.96 19.35
CA SER A 91 -11.78 12.85 18.11
C SER A 91 -11.73 11.39 17.64
N GLY A 92 -12.92 10.90 17.29
CA GLY A 92 -13.20 9.68 16.55
C GLY A 92 -14.01 10.02 15.29
N GLY A 93 -13.52 10.98 14.50
CA GLY A 93 -13.82 11.15 13.07
C GLY A 93 -15.07 11.95 12.67
N PRO A 94 -14.99 13.29 12.50
CA PRO A 94 -16.09 14.11 11.95
C PRO A 94 -16.38 13.86 10.47
N VAL A 95 -15.48 13.18 9.75
CA VAL A 95 -15.61 12.94 8.30
C VAL A 95 -16.64 11.86 7.96
N VAL A 96 -16.81 10.84 8.81
CA VAL A 96 -17.74 9.74 8.52
C VAL A 96 -19.18 10.20 8.78
N ASP A 97 -19.41 10.93 9.86
CA ASP A 97 -20.74 11.51 10.17
C ASP A 97 -21.19 12.49 9.08
N GLN A 98 -20.29 13.37 8.62
CA GLN A 98 -20.57 14.26 7.48
C GLN A 98 -20.88 13.51 6.18
N LEU A 99 -20.25 12.36 5.94
CA LEU A 99 -20.52 11.54 4.76
C LEU A 99 -21.90 10.87 4.82
N VAL A 100 -22.26 10.33 5.98
CA VAL A 100 -23.56 9.67 6.21
C VAL A 100 -24.70 10.69 6.09
N GLU A 101 -24.50 11.91 6.61
CA GLU A 101 -25.47 12.99 6.48
C GLU A 101 -25.65 13.44 5.02
N ALA A 102 -24.56 13.62 4.28
CA ALA A 102 -24.60 14.04 2.86
C ALA A 102 -25.31 13.02 1.96
N VAL A 103 -25.08 11.71 2.16
CA VAL A 103 -25.74 10.65 1.38
C VAL A 103 -27.24 10.59 1.68
N SER A 104 -27.61 10.77 2.95
CA SER A 104 -29.02 10.80 3.37
C SER A 104 -29.76 12.00 2.77
N ALA A 105 -29.10 13.16 2.68
CA ALA A 105 -29.66 14.36 2.07
C ALA A 105 -29.87 14.22 0.54
N LEU A 106 -28.98 13.51 -0.15
CA LEU A 106 -29.11 13.27 -1.60
C LEU A 106 -30.30 12.35 -1.91
N LYS A 107 -30.50 11.31 -1.10
CA LYS A 107 -31.61 10.36 -1.29
C LYS A 107 -32.99 10.99 -1.06
N LYS A 108 -33.08 12.04 -0.25
CA LYS A 108 -34.33 12.76 0.03
C LYS A 108 -34.74 13.77 -1.06
N ARG A 109 -33.86 14.07 -2.03
CA ARG A 109 -34.15 14.99 -3.15
C ARG A 109 -34.51 14.28 -4.46
N GLY A 110 -34.56 12.95 -4.46
CA GLY A 110 -34.79 12.13 -5.66
C GLY A 110 -36.18 11.48 -5.74
N ASP A 111 -37.13 11.89 -4.90
CA ASP A 111 -38.56 11.51 -4.99
C ASP A 111 -39.41 12.79 -5.11
#